data_AF-A0A7L4P2P2-F1
#
_entry.id   AF-A0A7L4P2P2-F1
#
_cell.length_a   1.000
_cell.length_b   1.000
_cell.length_c   1.000
_cell.angle_alpha   90.00
_cell.angle_beta   90.00
_cell.angle_gamma   90.00
#
_symmetry.space_group_name_H-M   'P 1'
#
loop_
_entity.id
_entity.type
_entity.pdbx_description
1 polymer ?
#
loop_
_entity_poly.entity_id
_entity_poly.type
_entity_poly.pdbx_seq_one_letter_code
_entity_poly.pdbx_strand_id
1 'polypeptide(L)'
;MPYLICEKCGGYYKLKEGESPHDFDDQCQCGGHLKYKESLGEYDPITADNPQMDDHPVMNDDSITTDDDRVEETLHASDKYLLADNSPKNAFTDSFYQDTNNKEENNEQITKGHLSGNLFRISVIMAIMVIIIITAGILTHKNNSYGVFNFNAYEKYSDEEINTFMESAFNPDDYGNSYNQVGKWQTNVVRIKITGSPTEEDIKTLKKAINDINVNVKDFQLVIDDKNQMEHDMEIYFIPHSEFSLYSVNPKEADGFTLWRVSTSDIYGGNPAGEIFKAKVFIGIDGLSQKRRSHVIVHELAHSLGLHHNHNQNSVLCLRGPDITEYTDLDKTMFRMLYRNDILPYMSRNQVEIIMNNSRRSFF
;
A
#
# COMPACT_ATOMS: atom_id res chain seq x y z
N MET A 1 -26.69 24.58 -18.85
CA MET A 1 -25.77 23.85 -19.75
C MET A 1 -26.11 22.39 -19.60
N PRO A 2 -26.46 21.68 -20.69
CA PRO A 2 -26.96 20.32 -20.61
C PRO A 2 -25.87 19.28 -20.38
N TYR A 3 -26.29 18.09 -19.96
CA TYR A 3 -25.42 16.98 -19.57
C TYR A 3 -25.91 15.66 -20.18
N LEU A 4 -24.99 14.74 -20.44
CA LEU A 4 -25.25 13.31 -20.62
C LEU A 4 -24.83 12.61 -19.33
N ILE A 5 -25.69 11.77 -18.76
CA ILE A 5 -25.43 11.09 -17.48
C ILE A 5 -25.62 9.59 -17.66
N CYS A 6 -24.62 8.80 -17.31
CA CYS A 6 -24.71 7.34 -17.32
C CYS A 6 -25.61 6.85 -16.19
N GLU A 7 -26.61 6.05 -16.53
CA GLU A 7 -27.51 5.46 -15.53
C GLU A 7 -26.86 4.38 -14.67
N LYS A 8 -25.73 3.81 -15.12
CA LYS A 8 -25.04 2.70 -14.45
C LYS A 8 -23.96 3.18 -13.50
N CYS A 9 -23.00 3.99 -13.99
CA CYS A 9 -21.87 4.46 -13.18
C CYS A 9 -22.07 5.87 -12.61
N GLY A 10 -23.11 6.60 -13.02
CA GLY A 10 -23.33 7.99 -12.62
C GLY A 10 -22.34 9.00 -13.21
N GLY A 11 -21.42 8.55 -14.08
CA GLY A 11 -20.52 9.43 -14.82
C GLY A 11 -21.31 10.37 -15.71
N TYR A 12 -20.85 11.61 -15.88
CA TYR A 12 -21.52 12.60 -16.71
C TYR A 12 -20.57 13.34 -17.63
N TYR A 13 -21.08 13.74 -18.79
CA TYR A 13 -20.41 14.61 -19.74
C TYR A 13 -21.20 15.92 -19.85
N LYS A 14 -20.53 17.05 -19.64
CA LYS A 14 -21.13 18.38 -19.81
C LYS A 14 -20.95 18.81 -21.27
N LEU A 15 -22.06 18.97 -21.99
CA LEU A 15 -22.03 19.39 -23.38
C LEU A 15 -21.48 20.82 -23.48
N LYS A 16 -20.55 21.04 -24.41
CA LYS A 16 -20.03 22.37 -24.74
C LYS A 16 -21.02 23.11 -25.63
N GLU A 17 -20.81 24.43 -25.74
CA GLU A 17 -21.61 25.27 -26.62
C GLU A 17 -21.48 24.78 -28.07
N GLY A 18 -22.60 24.37 -28.68
CA GLY A 18 -22.67 23.83 -30.03
C GLY A 18 -22.59 22.30 -30.15
N GLU A 19 -22.34 21.55 -29.07
CA GLU A 19 -22.38 20.09 -29.08
C GLU A 19 -23.82 19.58 -28.93
N SER A 20 -24.23 18.63 -29.77
CA SER A 20 -25.53 17.95 -29.69
C SER A 20 -25.41 16.67 -28.87
N PRO A 21 -26.42 16.30 -28.06
CA PRO A 21 -26.48 14.99 -27.39
C PRO A 21 -26.34 13.81 -28.37
N HIS A 22 -26.79 14.00 -29.62
CA HIS A 22 -26.75 12.97 -30.67
C HIS A 22 -25.35 12.77 -31.27
N ASP A 23 -24.38 13.62 -30.93
CA ASP A 23 -22.99 13.47 -31.39
C ASP A 23 -22.23 12.39 -30.59
N PHE A 24 -22.89 11.80 -29.57
CA PHE A 24 -22.31 10.84 -28.65
C PHE A 24 -23.03 9.49 -28.77
N ASP A 25 -22.29 8.40 -28.55
CA ASP A 25 -22.89 7.07 -28.43
C ASP A 25 -23.88 7.04 -27.26
N ASP A 26 -25.02 6.37 -27.42
CA ASP A 26 -26.00 6.19 -26.34
C ASP A 26 -25.47 5.32 -25.18
N GLN A 27 -24.25 4.77 -25.32
CA GLN A 27 -23.60 3.90 -24.34
C GLN A 27 -22.33 4.53 -23.75
N CYS A 28 -22.26 4.53 -22.43
CA CYS A 28 -21.07 4.84 -21.67
C CYS A 28 -20.03 3.70 -21.80
N GLN A 29 -18.75 4.02 -21.62
CA GLN A 29 -17.65 3.05 -21.63
C GLN A 29 -17.80 1.93 -20.58
N CYS A 30 -18.58 2.15 -19.51
CA CYS A 30 -18.93 1.12 -18.53
C CYS A 30 -20.05 0.14 -19.00
N GLY A 31 -20.57 0.33 -20.21
CA GLY A 31 -21.70 -0.38 -20.80
C GLY A 31 -23.08 0.06 -20.31
N GLY A 32 -23.20 1.24 -19.69
CA GLY A 32 -24.49 1.80 -19.24
C GLY A 32 -25.05 2.86 -20.19
N HIS A 33 -26.37 3.03 -20.26
CA HIS A 33 -27.00 4.03 -21.15
C HIS A 33 -26.76 5.47 -20.67
N LEU A 34 -26.51 6.39 -21.61
CA LEU A 34 -26.41 7.83 -21.33
C LEU A 34 -27.79 8.50 -21.43
N LYS A 35 -28.15 9.31 -20.45
CA LYS A 35 -29.39 10.12 -20.44
C LYS A 35 -29.08 11.61 -20.51
N TYR A 36 -29.75 12.30 -21.43
CA TYR A 36 -29.71 13.75 -21.51
C TYR A 36 -30.46 14.41 -20.36
N LYS A 37 -29.86 15.44 -19.75
CA LYS A 37 -30.51 16.35 -18.79
C LYS A 37 -30.15 17.80 -19.08
N GLU A 38 -31.14 18.69 -19.09
CA GLU A 38 -30.94 20.13 -19.34
C GLU A 38 -30.17 20.84 -18.22
N SER A 39 -30.29 20.33 -17.00
CA SER A 39 -29.56 20.75 -15.82
C SER A 39 -29.37 19.56 -14.87
N LEU A 40 -28.27 19.58 -14.10
CA LEU A 40 -28.15 18.79 -12.89
C LEU A 40 -28.99 19.51 -11.83
N GLY A 41 -30.28 19.18 -11.76
CA GLY A 41 -31.20 19.81 -10.80
C GLY A 41 -30.64 19.75 -9.36
N GLU A 42 -30.90 20.80 -8.59
CA GLU A 42 -30.79 20.74 -7.13
C GLU A 42 -31.76 19.67 -6.62
N TYR A 43 -31.21 18.60 -6.04
CA TYR A 43 -31.84 17.71 -5.06
C TYR A 43 -33.35 17.43 -5.24
N ASP A 44 -33.69 16.41 -6.03
CA ASP A 44 -34.96 15.71 -5.85
C ASP A 44 -34.73 14.50 -4.93
N PRO A 45 -35.29 14.49 -3.70
CA PRO A 45 -35.18 13.35 -2.82
C PRO A 45 -36.01 12.20 -3.40
N ILE A 46 -35.35 11.16 -3.91
CA ILE A 46 -36.02 9.92 -4.28
C ILE A 46 -36.49 9.27 -2.98
N THR A 47 -37.77 9.43 -2.68
CA THR A 47 -38.50 8.63 -1.71
C THR A 47 -38.54 7.18 -2.18
N ALA A 48 -38.11 6.28 -1.31
CA ALA A 48 -38.36 4.86 -1.42
C ALA A 48 -39.87 4.54 -1.29
N ASP A 49 -40.25 3.45 -1.96
CA ASP A 49 -41.47 2.63 -1.82
C ASP A 49 -42.82 3.19 -2.30
N ASN A 50 -43.38 2.63 -3.39
CA ASN A 50 -44.26 1.45 -3.30
C ASN A 50 -44.72 0.90 -4.68
N PRO A 51 -45.15 -0.38 -4.77
CA PRO A 51 -45.40 -1.13 -6.01
C PRO A 51 -46.88 -1.25 -6.40
N GLN A 52 -47.20 -1.14 -7.70
CA GLN A 52 -48.38 -1.72 -8.39
C GLN A 52 -47.99 -1.81 -9.89
N MET A 53 -47.84 -2.98 -10.53
CA MET A 53 -48.86 -3.96 -10.96
C MET A 53 -49.96 -3.31 -11.79
N ASP A 54 -49.84 -3.41 -13.12
CA ASP A 54 -50.96 -3.44 -14.06
C ASP A 54 -50.61 -4.30 -15.28
N ASP A 55 -51.54 -5.22 -15.54
CA ASP A 55 -51.59 -6.21 -16.61
C ASP A 55 -51.88 -5.58 -17.99
N HIS A 56 -51.21 -6.03 -19.06
CA HIS A 56 -51.82 -6.83 -20.14
C HIS A 56 -50.95 -6.91 -21.42
N PRO A 57 -51.14 -7.97 -22.25
CA PRO A 57 -50.21 -8.46 -23.27
C PRO A 57 -50.62 -8.17 -24.72
N VAL A 58 -49.65 -8.17 -25.64
CA VAL A 58 -49.83 -8.33 -27.10
C VAL A 58 -48.61 -9.10 -27.63
N MET A 59 -48.69 -10.42 -27.82
CA MET A 59 -48.99 -11.17 -29.06
C MET A 59 -47.99 -11.01 -30.23
N ASN A 60 -47.22 -12.09 -30.41
CA ASN A 60 -46.72 -12.79 -31.62
C ASN A 60 -46.87 -12.15 -33.02
N ASP A 61 -45.77 -12.19 -33.79
CA ASP A 61 -45.49 -12.99 -35.01
C ASP A 61 -44.20 -12.39 -35.62
N ASP A 62 -43.27 -13.06 -36.30
CA ASP A 62 -43.36 -14.29 -37.06
C ASP A 62 -41.93 -14.83 -37.31
N SER A 63 -41.88 -16.07 -37.76
CA SER A 63 -40.72 -16.95 -37.94
C SER A 63 -40.03 -16.84 -39.31
N ILE A 64 -38.96 -17.66 -39.53
CA ILE A 64 -38.35 -18.10 -40.83
C ILE A 64 -37.20 -17.17 -41.34
N THR A 65 -35.95 -17.58 -41.67
CA THR A 65 -35.27 -18.87 -41.96
C THR A 65 -33.74 -18.73 -41.98
N THR A 66 -33.07 -19.77 -41.48
CA THR A 66 -31.92 -20.57 -41.98
C THR A 66 -30.60 -19.98 -42.54
N ASP A 67 -29.60 -20.87 -42.45
CA ASP A 67 -28.26 -20.94 -43.08
C ASP A 67 -27.14 -20.53 -42.08
N ASP A 68 -26.57 -21.48 -41.33
CA ASP A 68 -25.57 -22.49 -41.73
C ASP A 68 -24.33 -21.82 -42.35
N ASP A 69 -23.28 -21.64 -41.54
CA ASP A 69 -21.97 -22.14 -41.92
C ASP A 69 -20.97 -22.09 -40.76
N ARG A 70 -20.31 -23.23 -40.63
CA ARG A 70 -19.34 -23.63 -39.61
C ARG A 70 -17.97 -23.57 -40.25
N VAL A 71 -17.09 -22.68 -39.79
CA VAL A 71 -15.64 -22.74 -40.13
C VAL A 71 -14.82 -22.54 -38.86
N GLU A 72 -14.16 -23.63 -38.47
CA GLU A 72 -13.05 -23.71 -37.53
C GLU A 72 -11.76 -23.09 -38.12
N GLU A 73 -10.75 -22.95 -37.25
CA GLU A 73 -9.34 -22.61 -37.50
C GLU A 73 -9.06 -21.12 -37.76
N THR A 74 -8.08 -20.46 -37.12
CA THR A 74 -6.76 -20.99 -36.73
C THR A 74 -6.15 -20.14 -35.61
N LEU A 75 -5.61 -20.82 -34.59
CA LEU A 75 -4.71 -20.27 -33.58
C LEU A 75 -3.31 -20.11 -34.20
N HIS A 76 -2.79 -18.89 -34.28
CA HIS A 76 -1.36 -18.65 -34.50
C HIS A 76 -0.65 -18.46 -33.16
N ALA A 77 -0.02 -19.55 -32.69
CA ALA A 77 1.04 -19.51 -31.70
C ALA A 77 2.36 -19.23 -32.44
N SER A 78 3.07 -18.16 -32.08
CA SER A 78 4.44 -17.89 -32.54
C SER A 78 5.46 -18.41 -31.53
N ASP A 79 6.16 -19.42 -32.02
CA ASP A 79 7.44 -20.02 -31.67
C ASP A 79 8.32 -19.42 -30.55
N LYS A 80 8.58 -20.33 -29.61
CA LYS A 80 9.78 -20.44 -28.76
C LYS A 80 11.06 -20.51 -29.59
N TYR A 81 12.05 -19.70 -29.22
CA TYR A 81 13.46 -20.00 -29.48
C TYR A 81 14.05 -20.88 -28.38
N LEU A 82 14.77 -21.92 -28.82
CA LEU A 82 15.52 -22.88 -28.02
C LEU A 82 16.99 -22.48 -27.90
N LEU A 83 17.53 -22.73 -26.70
CA LEU A 83 18.87 -23.25 -26.36
C LEU A 83 20.13 -22.42 -26.69
N ALA A 84 20.90 -22.10 -25.63
CA ALA A 84 22.26 -22.64 -25.49
C ALA A 84 22.73 -22.58 -24.03
N ASP A 85 22.96 -23.78 -23.50
CA ASP A 85 23.71 -24.11 -22.30
C ASP A 85 25.20 -23.74 -22.49
N ASN A 86 25.89 -23.43 -21.39
CA ASN A 86 27.27 -23.87 -21.09
C ASN A 86 27.81 -23.17 -19.83
N SER A 87 27.70 -23.88 -18.71
CA SER A 87 28.65 -23.78 -17.59
C SER A 87 29.89 -24.63 -17.91
N PRO A 88 31.06 -24.32 -17.33
CA PRO A 88 31.61 -25.36 -16.46
C PRO A 88 32.21 -24.82 -15.16
N LYS A 89 31.92 -25.58 -14.09
CA LYS A 89 32.68 -25.66 -12.85
C LYS A 89 34.07 -26.25 -13.14
N ASN A 90 35.09 -25.79 -12.42
CA ASN A 90 36.13 -26.69 -11.90
C ASN A 90 36.81 -26.07 -10.68
N ALA A 91 36.80 -26.86 -9.61
CA ALA A 91 37.57 -26.69 -8.39
C ALA A 91 39.01 -27.20 -8.59
N PHE A 92 39.98 -26.64 -7.87
CA PHE A 92 41.20 -27.35 -7.55
C PHE A 92 41.76 -26.89 -6.19
N THR A 93 42.19 -27.88 -5.42
CA THR A 93 42.51 -27.91 -4.00
C THR A 93 44.02 -27.81 -3.71
N ASP A 94 44.33 -27.34 -2.50
CA ASP A 94 45.40 -27.72 -1.56
C ASP A 94 46.82 -28.11 -2.04
N SER A 95 47.80 -27.44 -1.43
CA SER A 95 48.94 -28.02 -0.66
C SER A 95 49.90 -26.86 -0.32
N PHE A 96 50.44 -26.72 0.89
CA PHE A 96 51.51 -27.55 1.44
C PHE A 96 51.64 -27.31 2.95
N TYR A 97 51.85 -28.40 3.70
CA TYR A 97 52.39 -28.45 5.06
C TYR A 97 53.62 -29.37 5.05
N GLN A 98 54.40 -29.28 6.13
CA GLN A 98 55.57 -30.08 6.52
C GLN A 98 56.91 -29.57 5.95
N ASP A 99 58.02 -29.63 6.67
CA ASP A 99 58.37 -29.95 8.06
C ASP A 99 59.85 -29.52 8.17
N THR A 100 60.36 -29.24 9.38
CA THR A 100 61.55 -29.93 9.90
C THR A 100 61.96 -29.38 11.26
N ASN A 101 61.88 -30.26 12.25
CA ASN A 101 62.56 -30.20 13.52
C ASN A 101 64.06 -30.49 13.36
N ASN A 102 64.91 -29.85 14.19
CA ASN A 102 65.98 -30.48 14.98
C ASN A 102 66.64 -29.39 15.85
N LYS A 103 66.47 -29.43 17.18
CA LYS A 103 67.29 -30.12 18.20
C LYS A 103 68.67 -29.49 18.42
N GLU A 104 68.84 -28.82 19.56
CA GLU A 104 70.06 -28.88 20.38
C GLU A 104 69.74 -28.52 21.84
N GLU A 105 70.35 -29.27 22.75
CA GLU A 105 70.10 -29.33 24.19
C GLU A 105 71.03 -28.39 25.01
N ASN A 106 70.63 -28.24 26.29
CA ASN A 106 71.42 -27.87 27.48
C ASN A 106 71.31 -26.42 27.96
N ASN A 107 70.56 -26.16 29.05
CA ASN A 107 71.19 -26.06 30.37
C ASN A 107 70.19 -26.07 31.57
N GLU A 108 70.70 -26.67 32.65
CA GLU A 108 70.35 -26.74 34.08
C GLU A 108 69.23 -25.90 34.76
N GLN A 109 68.41 -26.65 35.51
CA GLN A 109 68.05 -26.53 36.94
C GLN A 109 67.25 -25.33 37.54
N ILE A 110 66.10 -25.75 38.15
CA ILE A 110 65.49 -25.29 39.43
C ILE A 110 64.83 -23.89 39.36
N THR A 111 63.50 -23.76 39.46
CA THR A 111 62.74 -23.84 40.72
C THR A 111 61.29 -24.32 40.52
N LYS A 112 60.90 -25.39 41.23
CA LYS A 112 59.49 -25.61 41.60
C LYS A 112 59.07 -24.51 42.56
N GLY A 113 57.93 -23.87 42.26
CA GLY A 113 57.14 -23.14 43.26
C GLY A 113 56.86 -21.69 42.95
N HIS A 114 56.18 -21.36 41.85
CA HIS A 114 55.36 -20.12 41.77
C HIS A 114 54.40 -20.08 40.56
N LEU A 115 53.69 -21.16 40.24
CA LEU A 115 52.78 -21.17 39.06
C LEU A 115 51.36 -21.67 39.32
N SER A 116 50.89 -21.70 40.57
CA SER A 116 49.49 -22.04 40.89
C SER A 116 48.64 -20.84 41.34
N GLY A 117 49.24 -19.68 41.63
CA GLY A 117 48.50 -18.49 42.05
C GLY A 117 48.01 -17.61 40.89
N ASN A 118 48.85 -17.42 39.87
CA ASN A 118 48.55 -16.48 38.78
C ASN A 118 47.60 -17.05 37.72
N LEU A 119 47.66 -18.36 37.43
CA LEU A 119 46.71 -19.02 36.53
C LEU A 119 45.31 -19.11 37.15
N PHE A 120 45.21 -19.33 38.47
CA PHE A 120 43.93 -19.32 39.17
C PHE A 120 43.31 -17.90 39.20
N ARG A 121 44.13 -16.87 39.42
CA ARG A 121 43.67 -15.47 39.36
C ARG A 121 43.22 -15.05 37.96
N ILE A 122 43.94 -15.46 36.91
CA ILE A 122 43.53 -15.19 35.52
C ILE A 122 42.23 -15.94 35.20
N SER A 123 42.08 -17.19 35.64
CA SER A 123 40.84 -17.95 35.47
C SER A 123 39.64 -17.33 36.20
N VAL A 124 39.84 -16.82 37.41
CA VAL A 124 38.80 -16.11 38.18
C VAL A 124 38.45 -14.77 37.52
N ILE A 125 39.43 -14.02 37.03
CA ILE A 125 39.18 -12.75 36.31
C ILE A 125 38.41 -13.01 35.01
N MET A 126 38.76 -14.05 34.26
CA MET A 126 38.03 -14.42 33.03
C MET A 126 36.60 -14.89 33.34
N ALA A 127 36.39 -15.67 34.42
CA ALA A 127 35.06 -16.07 34.85
C ALA A 127 34.21 -14.86 35.29
N ILE A 128 34.80 -13.90 36.03
CA ILE A 128 34.11 -12.66 36.42
C ILE A 128 33.81 -11.80 35.19
N MET A 129 34.71 -11.68 34.22
CA MET A 129 34.47 -10.97 32.96
C MET A 129 33.33 -11.61 32.14
N VAL A 130 33.28 -12.94 32.06
CA VAL A 130 32.16 -13.65 31.40
C VAL A 130 30.85 -13.43 32.16
N ILE A 131 30.86 -13.44 33.49
CA ILE A 131 29.68 -13.12 34.30
C ILE A 131 29.27 -11.65 34.11
N ILE A 132 30.22 -10.72 33.98
CA ILE A 132 29.95 -9.31 33.70
C ILE A 132 29.40 -9.13 32.28
N ILE A 133 29.89 -9.87 31.28
CA ILE A 133 29.36 -9.83 29.91
C ILE A 133 27.96 -10.45 29.85
N ILE A 134 27.71 -11.54 30.57
CA ILE A 134 26.38 -12.16 30.67
C ILE A 134 25.42 -11.25 31.46
N THR A 135 25.85 -10.65 32.57
CA THR A 135 25.00 -9.75 33.36
C THR A 135 24.79 -8.41 32.69
N ALA A 136 25.79 -7.85 31.99
CA ALA A 136 25.64 -6.68 31.14
C ALA A 136 24.76 -6.98 29.95
N GLY A 137 24.88 -8.16 29.33
CA GLY A 137 23.97 -8.65 28.29
C GLY A 137 22.55 -8.81 28.81
N ILE A 138 22.34 -9.30 30.04
CA ILE A 138 21.02 -9.40 30.67
C ILE A 138 20.49 -8.01 31.08
N LEU A 139 21.35 -7.07 31.49
CA LEU A 139 20.99 -5.69 31.86
C LEU A 139 20.69 -4.80 30.64
N THR A 140 21.41 -4.96 29.53
CA THR A 140 21.07 -4.34 28.24
C THR A 140 19.86 -5.00 27.59
N HIS A 141 19.60 -6.27 27.89
CA HIS A 141 18.37 -6.99 27.48
C HIS A 141 17.17 -6.74 28.41
N LYS A 142 17.37 -6.11 29.58
CA LYS A 142 16.27 -5.81 30.53
C LYS A 142 15.56 -4.49 30.29
N ASN A 143 15.76 -3.85 29.15
CA ASN A 143 15.03 -2.64 28.77
C ASN A 143 14.39 -2.66 27.38
N ASN A 144 14.17 -3.84 26.77
CA ASN A 144 13.13 -4.01 25.75
C ASN A 144 12.87 -5.48 25.47
N SER A 145 11.58 -5.82 25.33
CA SER A 145 11.08 -7.08 24.77
C SER A 145 11.22 -8.32 25.67
N TYR A 146 10.37 -8.41 26.69
CA TYR A 146 9.65 -9.67 26.83
C TYR A 146 8.69 -9.73 25.63
N GLY A 147 9.02 -10.61 24.70
CA GLY A 147 8.18 -10.93 23.55
C GLY A 147 6.81 -11.39 24.01
N VAL A 148 5.90 -10.44 24.14
CA VAL A 148 4.51 -10.72 23.81
C VAL A 148 4.52 -10.86 22.29
N PHE A 149 4.49 -12.11 21.83
CA PHE A 149 3.99 -12.43 20.50
C PHE A 149 2.52 -11.99 20.45
N ASN A 150 2.30 -10.68 20.37
CA ASN A 150 0.99 -10.11 20.11
C ASN A 150 0.89 -10.03 18.60
N PHE A 151 0.34 -11.11 18.03
CA PHE A 151 -0.06 -11.14 16.64
C PHE A 151 -1.33 -10.29 16.53
N ASN A 152 -1.29 -9.18 15.79
CA ASN A 152 -2.52 -8.55 15.29
C ASN A 152 -3.37 -9.55 14.46
N ALA A 153 -2.80 -10.70 14.07
CA ALA A 153 -3.55 -11.83 13.50
C ALA A 153 -4.73 -12.32 14.36
N TYR A 154 -4.69 -12.12 15.68
CA TYR A 154 -5.77 -12.51 16.60
C TYR A 154 -6.72 -11.37 16.97
N GLU A 155 -6.45 -10.15 16.52
CA GLU A 155 -7.38 -9.04 16.74
C GLU A 155 -8.71 -9.37 16.06
N LYS A 156 -9.79 -9.08 16.77
CA LYS A 156 -11.15 -9.30 16.28
C LYS A 156 -11.73 -7.99 15.78
N TYR A 157 -12.42 -8.04 14.65
CA TYR A 157 -12.99 -6.88 13.98
C TYR A 157 -14.49 -7.00 13.75
N SER A 158 -15.19 -5.88 13.69
CA SER A 158 -16.60 -5.84 13.29
C SER A 158 -16.76 -6.12 11.79
N ASP A 159 -17.98 -6.46 11.38
CA ASP A 159 -18.31 -6.63 9.96
C ASP A 159 -18.12 -5.32 9.18
N GLU A 160 -18.41 -4.17 9.80
CA GLU A 160 -18.19 -2.85 9.20
C GLU A 160 -16.70 -2.57 8.95
N GLU A 161 -15.86 -2.84 9.94
CA GLU A 161 -14.40 -2.67 9.82
C GLU A 161 -13.85 -3.55 8.70
N ILE A 162 -14.25 -4.82 8.66
CA ILE A 162 -13.82 -5.76 7.62
C ILE A 162 -14.32 -5.34 6.25
N ASN A 163 -15.60 -4.99 6.11
CA ASN A 163 -16.15 -4.61 4.81
C ASN A 163 -15.49 -3.33 4.28
N THR A 164 -15.25 -2.34 5.15
CA THR A 164 -14.57 -1.09 4.76
C THR A 164 -13.13 -1.37 4.34
N PHE A 165 -12.41 -2.24 5.07
CA PHE A 165 -11.06 -2.65 4.68
C PHE A 165 -11.04 -3.42 3.35
N MET A 166 -11.94 -4.39 3.17
CA MET A 166 -12.03 -5.19 1.94
C MET A 166 -12.39 -4.34 0.74
N GLU A 167 -13.15 -3.28 0.94
CA GLU A 167 -13.38 -2.26 -0.07
C GLU A 167 -12.08 -1.50 -0.34
N SER A 168 -11.51 -0.83 0.65
CA SER A 168 -10.28 -0.04 0.46
C SER A 168 -9.10 -0.84 -0.09
N ALA A 169 -8.94 -2.12 0.23
CA ALA A 169 -7.80 -2.91 -0.24
C ALA A 169 -7.95 -3.42 -1.69
N PHE A 170 -9.16 -3.42 -2.25
CA PHE A 170 -9.46 -4.09 -3.54
C PHE A 170 -10.39 -3.31 -4.47
N ASN A 171 -10.89 -2.14 -4.07
CA ASN A 171 -11.76 -1.34 -4.92
C ASN A 171 -10.95 -0.90 -6.15
N PRO A 172 -11.53 -0.93 -7.37
CA PRO A 172 -10.88 -0.35 -8.53
C PRO A 172 -10.53 1.12 -8.27
N ASP A 173 -9.45 1.62 -8.87
CA ASP A 173 -9.24 3.07 -8.85
C ASP A 173 -10.38 3.80 -9.60
N ASP A 174 -10.37 5.13 -9.46
CA ASP A 174 -11.27 6.04 -10.19
C ASP A 174 -11.15 5.92 -11.73
N TYR A 175 -10.17 5.17 -12.24
CA TYR A 175 -9.92 4.93 -13.66
C TYR A 175 -10.38 3.53 -14.13
N GLY A 176 -10.94 2.71 -13.22
CA GLY A 176 -11.48 1.39 -13.52
C GLY A 176 -10.42 0.28 -13.59
N ASN A 177 -9.19 0.53 -13.15
CA ASN A 177 -8.17 -0.51 -13.00
C ASN A 177 -8.54 -1.39 -11.81
N SER A 178 -8.70 -2.70 -12.03
CA SER A 178 -9.02 -3.62 -10.95
C SER A 178 -7.76 -3.99 -10.16
N TYR A 179 -7.68 -3.56 -8.89
CA TYR A 179 -6.71 -4.11 -7.94
C TYR A 179 -7.31 -5.38 -7.33
N ASN A 180 -7.06 -6.52 -7.98
CA ASN A 180 -7.52 -7.82 -7.46
C ASN A 180 -6.58 -8.42 -6.41
N GLN A 181 -5.54 -7.68 -6.02
CA GLN A 181 -4.41 -8.12 -5.19
C GLN A 181 -4.00 -7.03 -4.20
N VAL A 182 -3.56 -7.45 -3.02
CA VAL A 182 -3.03 -6.54 -2.00
C VAL A 182 -1.73 -5.88 -2.48
N GLY A 183 -1.74 -4.56 -2.55
CA GLY A 183 -0.55 -3.71 -2.62
C GLY A 183 -0.17 -3.25 -1.22
N LYS A 184 1.04 -3.55 -0.75
CA LYS A 184 1.55 -3.02 0.54
C LYS A 184 3.07 -2.98 0.57
N TRP A 185 3.60 -2.21 1.49
CA TRP A 185 5.03 -2.20 1.77
C TRP A 185 5.46 -3.49 2.47
N GLN A 186 6.57 -4.07 1.99
CA GLN A 186 7.20 -5.25 2.61
C GLN A 186 8.39 -4.87 3.52
N THR A 187 8.89 -3.65 3.41
CA THR A 187 9.89 -3.10 4.33
C THR A 187 9.24 -2.71 5.66
N ASN A 188 9.96 -2.94 6.76
CA ASN A 188 9.49 -2.55 8.09
C ASN A 188 9.71 -1.05 8.38
N VAL A 189 10.55 -0.37 7.59
CA VAL A 189 10.81 1.07 7.73
C VAL A 189 10.76 1.73 6.36
N VAL A 190 9.90 2.73 6.22
CA VAL A 190 9.78 3.60 5.04
C VAL A 190 10.32 4.97 5.41
N ARG A 191 11.40 5.37 4.73
CA ARG A 191 12.01 6.69 4.86
C ARG A 191 11.31 7.70 3.98
N ILE A 192 10.81 8.76 4.60
CA ILE A 192 10.09 9.84 3.97
C ILE A 192 11.04 11.02 3.75
N LYS A 193 11.02 11.56 2.54
CA LYS A 193 11.58 12.88 2.20
C LYS A 193 10.47 13.90 2.07
N ILE A 194 10.62 15.06 2.69
CA ILE A 194 9.75 16.22 2.50
C ILE A 194 10.43 17.22 1.57
N THR A 195 9.72 17.67 0.55
CA THR A 195 10.19 18.69 -0.41
C THR A 195 9.15 19.80 -0.56
N GLY A 196 9.59 21.04 -0.80
CA GLY A 196 8.71 22.18 -1.02
C GLY A 196 8.54 23.08 0.20
N SER A 197 7.38 23.72 0.34
CA SER A 197 7.12 24.78 1.33
C SER A 197 5.84 24.51 2.15
N PRO A 198 5.80 23.45 2.97
CA PRO A 198 4.67 23.21 3.87
C PRO A 198 4.52 24.31 4.93
N THR A 199 3.29 24.56 5.39
CA THR A 199 3.07 25.37 6.60
C THR A 199 3.44 24.59 7.87
N GLU A 200 3.54 25.27 9.01
CA GLU A 200 3.74 24.61 10.30
C GLU A 200 2.59 23.63 10.64
N GLU A 201 1.35 23.99 10.29
CA GLU A 201 0.18 23.12 10.52
C GLU A 201 0.17 21.92 9.57
N ASP A 202 0.70 22.06 8.35
CA ASP A 202 0.87 20.93 7.42
C ASP A 202 1.86 19.91 8.01
N ILE A 203 3.03 20.37 8.49
CA ILE A 203 4.03 19.51 9.14
C ILE A 203 3.46 18.86 10.40
N LYS A 204 2.69 19.59 11.20
CA LYS A 204 2.04 19.05 12.40
C LYS A 204 1.01 17.98 12.05
N THR A 205 0.19 18.21 11.03
CA THR A 205 -0.79 17.23 10.53
C THR A 205 -0.09 15.97 10.06
N LEU A 206 0.94 16.10 9.22
CA LEU A 206 1.70 14.97 8.69
C LEU A 206 2.38 14.16 9.80
N LYS A 207 3.04 14.82 10.75
CA LYS A 207 3.70 14.14 11.88
C LYS A 207 2.70 13.38 12.75
N LYS A 208 1.52 13.96 12.98
CA LYS A 208 0.46 13.28 13.72
C LYS A 208 -0.04 12.05 12.96
N ALA A 209 -0.28 12.17 11.66
CA ALA A 209 -0.71 11.05 10.81
C ALA A 209 0.31 9.91 10.81
N ILE A 210 1.60 10.23 10.64
CA ILE A 210 2.71 9.28 10.76
C ILE A 210 2.72 8.61 12.13
N ASN A 211 2.55 9.37 13.20
CA ASN A 211 2.50 8.82 14.55
C ASN A 211 1.30 7.88 14.72
N ASP A 212 0.12 8.27 14.26
CA ASP A 212 -1.10 7.45 14.30
C ASP A 212 -0.87 6.10 13.59
N ILE A 213 -0.16 6.07 12.46
CA ILE A 213 0.25 4.81 11.80
C ILE A 213 1.25 4.04 12.66
N ASN A 214 2.36 4.66 13.08
CA ASN A 214 3.45 4.01 13.79
C ASN A 214 3.05 3.41 15.15
N VAL A 215 2.09 4.01 15.85
CA VAL A 215 1.61 3.49 17.15
C VAL A 215 0.59 2.36 16.98
N ASN A 216 -0.10 2.31 15.83
CA ASN A 216 -1.10 1.29 15.56
C ASN A 216 -0.51 0.08 14.83
N VAL A 217 0.53 0.27 14.03
CA VAL A 217 1.15 -0.79 13.25
C VAL A 217 2.51 -1.16 13.84
N LYS A 218 2.62 -2.40 14.33
CA LYS A 218 3.74 -2.84 15.16
C LYS A 218 5.06 -3.02 14.41
N ASP A 219 5.01 -3.69 13.26
CA ASP A 219 6.20 -4.13 12.51
C ASP A 219 6.47 -3.26 11.27
N PHE A 220 5.84 -2.07 11.21
CA PHE A 220 5.96 -1.12 10.12
C PHE A 220 6.06 0.29 10.69
N GLN A 221 7.01 1.08 10.17
CA GLN A 221 7.25 2.44 10.63
C GLN A 221 7.51 3.38 9.46
N LEU A 222 6.92 4.56 9.54
CA LEU A 222 7.22 5.71 8.72
C LEU A 222 8.17 6.63 9.48
N VAL A 223 9.28 7.02 8.85
CA VAL A 223 10.30 7.90 9.45
C VAL A 223 10.63 9.03 8.50
N ILE A 224 10.45 10.28 8.94
CA ILE A 224 10.94 11.46 8.21
C ILE A 224 12.47 11.50 8.35
N ASP A 225 13.17 11.36 7.23
CA ASP A 225 14.64 11.29 7.16
C ASP A 225 15.21 12.18 6.04
N ASP A 226 14.76 13.44 6.00
CA ASP A 226 15.06 14.41 4.93
C ASP A 226 16.55 14.78 4.78
N LYS A 227 17.39 14.38 5.74
CA LYS A 227 18.82 14.73 5.80
C LYS A 227 19.74 13.61 5.34
N ASN A 228 19.20 12.42 5.12
CA ASN A 228 20.00 11.27 4.74
C ASN A 228 20.34 11.34 3.25
N GLN A 229 21.57 10.94 2.91
CA GLN A 229 22.03 10.87 1.52
C GLN A 229 21.61 9.56 0.84
N MET A 230 21.09 8.60 1.63
CA MET A 230 20.49 7.37 1.11
C MET A 230 19.22 7.68 0.31
N GLU A 231 18.88 6.77 -0.60
CA GLU A 231 17.65 6.89 -1.37
C GLU A 231 16.41 6.79 -0.45
N HIS A 232 15.44 7.68 -0.67
CA HIS A 232 14.22 7.76 0.14
C HIS A 232 13.17 6.83 -0.45
N ASP A 233 12.39 6.19 0.39
CA ASP A 233 11.37 5.21 -0.04
C ASP A 233 10.09 5.95 -0.48
N MET A 234 9.72 7.00 0.24
CA MET A 234 8.57 7.84 -0.05
C MET A 234 8.99 9.32 -0.13
N GLU A 235 8.43 10.06 -1.08
CA GLU A 235 8.65 11.49 -1.21
C GLU A 235 7.32 12.25 -1.11
N ILE A 236 7.24 13.23 -0.22
CA ILE A 236 6.07 14.08 -0.02
C ILE A 236 6.42 15.51 -0.45
N TYR A 237 5.72 15.99 -1.46
CA TYR A 237 5.91 17.30 -2.08
C TYR A 237 4.81 18.26 -1.62
N PHE A 238 5.19 19.37 -1.01
CA PHE A 238 4.32 20.51 -0.69
C PHE A 238 4.61 21.65 -1.65
N ILE A 239 3.99 21.60 -2.82
CA ILE A 239 4.28 22.50 -3.94
C ILE A 239 2.97 23.03 -4.54
N PRO A 240 3.00 24.15 -5.29
CA PRO A 240 1.83 24.59 -6.04
C PRO A 240 1.36 23.50 -7.00
N HIS A 241 0.05 23.40 -7.24
CA HIS A 241 -0.49 22.41 -8.18
C HIS A 241 0.16 22.52 -9.56
N SER A 242 0.49 23.74 -10.01
CA SER A 242 1.19 24.01 -11.28
C SER A 242 2.57 23.37 -11.42
N GLU A 243 3.15 22.86 -10.32
CA GLU A 243 4.46 22.23 -10.32
C GLU A 243 4.38 20.69 -10.22
N PHE A 244 3.19 20.10 -10.12
CA PHE A 244 3.04 18.64 -9.94
C PHE A 244 3.67 17.86 -11.10
N SER A 245 3.47 18.30 -12.35
CA SER A 245 4.01 17.62 -13.52
C SER A 245 5.54 17.68 -13.63
N LEU A 246 6.21 18.59 -12.92
CA LEU A 246 7.68 18.65 -12.87
C LEU A 246 8.28 17.45 -12.11
N TYR A 247 7.54 16.91 -11.15
CA TYR A 247 8.05 15.88 -10.23
C TYR A 247 7.29 14.55 -10.34
N SER A 248 6.15 14.53 -11.02
CA SER A 248 5.38 13.31 -11.30
C SER A 248 6.17 12.33 -12.16
N VAL A 249 5.95 11.04 -11.93
CA VAL A 249 6.48 9.98 -12.80
C VAL A 249 5.72 9.92 -14.13
N ASN A 250 4.46 10.38 -14.12
CA ASN A 250 3.66 10.60 -15.33
C ASN A 250 3.21 12.06 -15.44
N PRO A 251 4.04 12.95 -16.03
CA PRO A 251 3.74 14.37 -16.14
C PRO A 251 2.41 14.68 -16.85
N LYS A 252 2.00 13.87 -17.84
CA LYS A 252 0.77 14.09 -18.60
C LYS A 252 -0.49 13.89 -17.76
N GLU A 253 -0.46 12.93 -16.83
CA GLU A 253 -1.56 12.71 -15.88
C GLU A 253 -1.59 13.81 -14.82
N ALA A 254 -0.42 14.29 -14.40
CA ALA A 254 -0.29 15.37 -13.42
C ALA A 254 -0.87 16.72 -13.88
N ASP A 255 -0.89 16.99 -15.19
CA ASP A 255 -1.53 18.19 -15.74
C ASP A 255 -3.05 18.20 -15.47
N GLY A 256 -3.70 17.03 -15.42
CA GLY A 256 -5.09 16.91 -15.02
C GLY A 256 -5.31 17.37 -13.58
N PHE A 257 -4.51 16.85 -12.64
CA PHE A 257 -4.59 17.24 -11.22
C PHE A 257 -4.31 18.72 -10.99
N THR A 258 -3.44 19.30 -11.82
CA THR A 258 -3.16 20.74 -11.83
C THR A 258 -4.40 21.57 -12.17
N LEU A 259 -5.11 21.19 -13.23
CA LEU A 259 -6.32 21.88 -13.69
C LEU A 259 -7.45 21.82 -12.64
N TRP A 260 -7.59 20.67 -11.98
CA TRP A 260 -8.64 20.43 -10.99
C TRP A 260 -8.26 20.82 -9.56
N ARG A 261 -7.02 21.28 -9.32
CA ARG A 261 -6.47 21.57 -7.98
C ARG A 261 -6.66 20.42 -7.01
N VAL A 262 -6.33 19.22 -7.49
CA VAL A 262 -6.43 17.97 -6.76
C VAL A 262 -5.02 17.58 -6.33
N SER A 263 -4.87 17.26 -5.04
CA SER A 263 -3.69 16.58 -4.53
C SER A 263 -3.79 15.09 -4.79
N THR A 264 -2.66 14.39 -4.84
CA THR A 264 -2.63 13.00 -5.30
C THR A 264 -1.45 12.25 -4.70
N SER A 265 -1.49 10.93 -4.77
CA SER A 265 -0.41 10.04 -4.44
C SER A 265 -0.27 8.98 -5.51
N ASP A 266 0.97 8.57 -5.75
CA ASP A 266 1.31 7.62 -6.80
C ASP A 266 2.32 6.60 -6.25
N ILE A 267 1.99 5.32 -6.40
CA ILE A 267 2.89 4.20 -6.13
C ILE A 267 3.53 3.81 -7.45
N TYR A 268 4.71 4.36 -7.71
CA TYR A 268 5.41 4.22 -8.99
C TYR A 268 6.53 3.17 -8.97
N GLY A 269 6.81 2.59 -7.80
CA GLY A 269 7.77 1.51 -7.66
C GLY A 269 7.16 0.36 -6.89
N GLY A 270 6.95 -0.75 -7.58
CA GLY A 270 6.54 -2.01 -7.02
C GLY A 270 6.99 -3.17 -7.90
N ASN A 271 6.71 -4.40 -7.49
CA ASN A 271 6.96 -5.59 -8.32
C ASN A 271 5.66 -6.33 -8.67
N PRO A 272 5.71 -7.25 -9.63
CA PRO A 272 4.61 -8.16 -9.91
C PRO A 272 4.22 -9.08 -8.75
N ALA A 273 4.89 -8.99 -7.60
CA ALA A 273 4.50 -9.65 -6.34
C ALA A 273 3.75 -8.68 -5.40
N GLY A 274 3.24 -7.54 -5.90
CA GLY A 274 2.40 -6.62 -5.13
C GLY A 274 3.13 -5.83 -4.03
N GLU A 275 4.46 -5.90 -4.00
CA GLU A 275 5.27 -5.17 -3.02
C GLU A 275 5.42 -3.72 -3.46
N ILE A 276 5.26 -2.78 -2.52
CA ILE A 276 5.55 -1.36 -2.72
C ILE A 276 6.99 -1.07 -2.28
N PHE A 277 7.71 -0.33 -3.12
CA PHE A 277 9.06 0.17 -2.83
C PHE A 277 9.23 1.67 -3.03
N LYS A 278 8.36 2.31 -3.83
CA LYS A 278 8.40 3.75 -4.04
C LYS A 278 7.01 4.35 -4.11
N ALA A 279 6.84 5.46 -3.40
CA ALA A 279 5.65 6.29 -3.50
C ALA A 279 6.00 7.77 -3.55
N LYS A 280 5.17 8.55 -4.25
CA LYS A 280 5.18 10.01 -4.23
C LYS A 280 3.83 10.50 -3.76
N VAL A 281 3.82 11.53 -2.93
CA VAL A 281 2.63 12.23 -2.47
C VAL A 281 2.77 13.70 -2.83
N PHE A 282 1.76 14.26 -3.48
CA PHE A 282 1.72 15.65 -3.92
C PHE A 282 0.60 16.38 -3.20
N ILE A 283 0.99 17.34 -2.36
CA ILE A 283 0.09 18.20 -1.59
C ILE A 283 0.15 19.61 -2.16
N GLY A 284 -0.98 20.05 -2.69
CA GLY A 284 -1.14 21.38 -3.26
C GLY A 284 -1.17 22.46 -2.17
N ILE A 285 -0.22 23.38 -2.19
CA ILE A 285 -0.17 24.47 -1.18
C ILE A 285 -1.02 25.70 -1.57
N ASP A 286 -1.54 25.73 -2.80
CA ASP A 286 -2.31 26.86 -3.35
C ASP A 286 -3.79 26.50 -3.61
N GLY A 287 -4.69 27.45 -3.37
CA GLY A 287 -6.13 27.28 -3.64
C GLY A 287 -6.90 26.38 -2.67
N LEU A 288 -6.25 25.85 -1.63
CA LEU A 288 -6.89 25.06 -0.57
C LEU A 288 -6.89 25.81 0.78
N SER A 289 -7.97 25.67 1.53
CA SER A 289 -7.98 26.07 2.95
C SER A 289 -7.05 25.16 3.77
N GLN A 290 -6.55 25.64 4.91
CA GLN A 290 -5.72 24.82 5.80
C GLN A 290 -6.45 23.53 6.23
N LYS A 291 -7.77 23.61 6.52
CA LYS A 291 -8.57 22.43 6.88
C LYS A 291 -8.59 21.39 5.75
N ARG A 292 -8.87 21.82 4.51
CA ARG A 292 -8.91 20.91 3.36
C ARG A 292 -7.54 20.32 3.08
N ARG A 293 -6.47 21.12 3.18
CA ARG A 293 -5.09 20.62 3.01
C ARG A 293 -4.72 19.62 4.09
N SER A 294 -5.10 19.84 5.35
CA SER A 294 -4.91 18.85 6.43
C SER A 294 -5.66 17.53 6.18
N HIS A 295 -6.89 17.59 5.65
CA HIS A 295 -7.61 16.38 5.24
C HIS A 295 -6.89 15.64 4.11
N VAL A 296 -6.48 16.37 3.09
CA VAL A 296 -5.76 15.80 1.94
C VAL A 296 -4.42 15.17 2.37
N ILE A 297 -3.69 15.76 3.31
CA ILE A 297 -2.44 15.18 3.83
C ILE A 297 -2.67 13.78 4.40
N VAL A 298 -3.72 13.59 5.22
CA VAL A 298 -4.02 12.28 5.81
C VAL A 298 -4.59 11.30 4.78
N HIS A 299 -5.38 11.79 3.84
CA HIS A 299 -5.98 11.02 2.75
C HIS A 299 -4.91 10.43 1.82
N GLU A 300 -4.04 11.27 1.26
CA GLU A 300 -3.01 10.83 0.32
C GLU A 300 -1.92 9.99 1.00
N LEU A 301 -1.62 10.25 2.28
CA LEU A 301 -0.72 9.38 3.02
C LEU A 301 -1.31 7.97 3.16
N ALA A 302 -2.61 7.82 3.38
CA ALA A 302 -3.24 6.50 3.46
C ALA A 302 -3.21 5.77 2.10
N HIS A 303 -3.42 6.49 1.00
CA HIS A 303 -3.25 5.92 -0.35
C HIS A 303 -1.84 5.41 -0.60
N SER A 304 -0.82 6.18 -0.20
CA SER A 304 0.58 5.78 -0.36
C SER A 304 0.97 4.51 0.43
N LEU A 305 0.11 4.04 1.35
CA LEU A 305 0.30 2.78 2.08
C LEU A 305 -0.29 1.56 1.35
N GLY A 306 -1.14 1.77 0.33
CA GLY A 306 -1.83 0.72 -0.41
C GLY A 306 -3.33 0.59 -0.12
N LEU A 307 -3.97 1.62 0.45
CA LEU A 307 -5.43 1.66 0.58
C LEU A 307 -6.05 2.55 -0.50
N HIS A 308 -7.25 2.21 -0.96
CA HIS A 308 -8.05 2.94 -1.95
C HIS A 308 -9.32 3.50 -1.31
N HIS A 309 -10.10 4.25 -2.09
CA HIS A 309 -11.35 4.83 -1.60
C HIS A 309 -12.35 3.77 -1.13
N ASN A 310 -13.15 4.17 -0.15
CA ASN A 310 -14.30 3.41 0.34
C ASN A 310 -15.54 4.32 0.47
N HIS A 311 -16.68 3.75 0.83
CA HIS A 311 -17.93 4.50 1.03
C HIS A 311 -18.24 4.83 2.49
N ASN A 312 -17.36 4.52 3.45
CA ASN A 312 -17.64 4.76 4.86
C ASN A 312 -17.36 6.22 5.26
N GLN A 313 -18.42 6.95 5.62
CA GLN A 313 -18.36 8.38 6.00
C GLN A 313 -17.48 8.69 7.21
N ASN A 314 -17.09 7.68 8.00
CA ASN A 314 -16.16 7.80 9.13
C ASN A 314 -14.71 7.43 8.76
N SER A 315 -14.36 7.43 7.48
CA SER A 315 -13.01 7.14 7.00
C SER A 315 -12.48 8.33 6.20
N VAL A 316 -11.19 8.64 6.37
CA VAL A 316 -10.55 9.70 5.56
C VAL A 316 -10.58 9.37 4.07
N LEU A 317 -10.62 8.07 3.72
CA LEU A 317 -10.65 7.54 2.35
C LEU A 317 -12.05 7.54 1.73
N CYS A 318 -13.03 8.18 2.36
CA CYS A 318 -14.36 8.30 1.78
C CYS A 318 -14.39 9.35 0.66
N LEU A 319 -14.61 8.93 -0.59
CA LEU A 319 -14.56 9.81 -1.78
C LEU A 319 -15.52 11.01 -1.68
N ARG A 320 -16.66 10.85 -1.01
CA ARG A 320 -17.66 11.89 -0.75
C ARG A 320 -17.90 12.09 0.74
N GLY A 321 -16.85 11.92 1.53
CA GLY A 321 -16.86 12.10 2.97
C GLY A 321 -16.62 13.54 3.42
N PRO A 322 -16.74 13.83 4.72
CA PRO A 322 -16.37 15.11 5.30
C PRO A 322 -14.84 15.32 5.28
N ASP A 323 -14.41 16.58 5.42
CA ASP A 323 -13.00 16.91 5.69
C ASP A 323 -12.60 16.42 7.09
N ILE A 324 -12.06 15.20 7.15
CA ILE A 324 -11.46 14.58 8.33
C ILE A 324 -9.95 14.86 8.30
N THR A 325 -9.42 15.53 9.32
CA THR A 325 -8.02 15.99 9.37
C THR A 325 -7.09 15.10 10.20
N GLU A 326 -7.61 13.98 10.70
CA GLU A 326 -6.92 13.02 11.55
C GLU A 326 -7.50 11.64 11.33
N TYR A 327 -6.68 10.58 11.37
CA TYR A 327 -7.20 9.22 11.21
C TYR A 327 -8.21 8.87 12.30
N THR A 328 -9.37 8.37 11.87
CA THR A 328 -10.39 7.84 12.78
C THR A 328 -9.95 6.49 13.33
N ASP A 329 -10.71 5.95 14.29
CA ASP A 329 -10.41 4.60 14.79
C ASP A 329 -10.63 3.53 13.72
N LEU A 330 -11.57 3.76 12.79
CA LEU A 330 -11.77 2.91 11.61
C LEU A 330 -10.54 2.93 10.71
N ASP A 331 -10.00 4.10 10.38
CA ASP A 331 -8.77 4.22 9.56
C ASP A 331 -7.58 3.50 10.22
N LYS A 332 -7.38 3.72 11.53
CA LYS A 332 -6.35 3.03 12.31
C LYS A 332 -6.54 1.51 12.28
N THR A 333 -7.78 1.03 12.39
CA THR A 333 -8.10 -0.39 12.25
C THR A 333 -7.74 -0.92 10.86
N MET A 334 -8.04 -0.17 9.79
CA MET A 334 -7.65 -0.56 8.43
C MET A 334 -6.14 -0.67 8.27
N PHE A 335 -5.34 0.25 8.85
CA PHE A 335 -3.87 0.11 8.85
C PHE A 335 -3.41 -1.14 9.59
N ARG A 336 -4.01 -1.43 10.75
CA ARG A 336 -3.70 -2.65 11.50
C ARG A 336 -4.00 -3.91 10.69
N MET A 337 -5.13 -3.93 9.97
CA MET A 337 -5.51 -5.02 9.07
C MET A 337 -4.52 -5.15 7.92
N LEU A 338 -4.28 -4.10 7.13
CA LEU A 338 -3.38 -4.11 5.97
C LEU A 338 -2.00 -4.65 6.33
N TYR A 339 -1.48 -4.25 7.48
CA TYR A 339 -0.16 -4.65 7.98
C TYR A 339 -0.18 -5.81 8.98
N ARG A 340 -1.23 -6.64 8.95
CA ARG A 340 -1.14 -7.98 9.54
C ARG A 340 -0.04 -8.78 8.86
N ASN A 341 0.63 -9.61 9.65
CA ASN A 341 1.71 -10.47 9.17
C ASN A 341 1.20 -11.67 8.35
N ASP A 342 -0.08 -12.02 8.48
CA ASP A 342 -0.73 -13.04 7.66
C ASP A 342 -1.37 -12.47 6.38
N ILE A 343 -1.43 -11.15 6.21
CA ILE A 343 -1.74 -10.49 4.94
C ILE A 343 -0.44 -10.15 4.21
N LEU A 344 -0.15 -10.89 3.15
CA LEU A 344 1.04 -10.72 2.34
C LEU A 344 0.76 -9.90 1.08
N PRO A 345 1.78 -9.24 0.50
CA PRO A 345 1.72 -8.71 -0.86
C PRO A 345 1.19 -9.75 -1.85
N TYR A 346 0.49 -9.30 -2.89
CA TYR A 346 -0.11 -10.14 -3.94
C TYR A 346 -1.27 -11.05 -3.53
N MET A 347 -1.66 -11.07 -2.24
CA MET A 347 -2.82 -11.87 -1.85
C MET A 347 -4.08 -11.41 -2.58
N SER A 348 -4.82 -12.36 -3.13
CA SER A 348 -6.11 -12.11 -3.75
C SER A 348 -7.18 -11.74 -2.72
N ARG A 349 -8.24 -11.08 -3.19
CA ARG A 349 -9.42 -10.77 -2.36
C ARG A 349 -9.92 -11.97 -1.55
N ASN A 350 -10.08 -13.12 -2.18
CA ASN A 350 -10.57 -14.34 -1.52
C ASN A 350 -9.63 -14.84 -0.42
N GLN A 351 -8.30 -14.78 -0.63
CA GLN A 351 -7.34 -15.16 0.41
C GLN A 351 -7.46 -14.25 1.63
N VAL A 352 -7.60 -12.94 1.41
CA VAL A 352 -7.78 -11.98 2.51
C VAL A 352 -9.12 -12.15 3.20
N GLU A 353 -10.21 -12.41 2.47
CA GLU A 353 -11.53 -12.69 3.05
C GLU A 353 -11.49 -13.89 4.01
N ILE A 354 -10.80 -14.97 3.66
CA ILE A 354 -10.64 -16.14 4.54
C ILE A 354 -9.97 -15.75 5.87
N ILE A 355 -8.90 -14.94 5.81
CA ILE A 355 -8.18 -14.45 6.99
C ILE A 355 -9.09 -13.53 7.83
N MET A 356 -9.81 -12.61 7.18
CA MET A 356 -10.70 -11.66 7.87
C MET A 356 -11.91 -12.37 8.49
N ASN A 357 -12.46 -13.39 7.86
CA ASN A 357 -13.56 -14.19 8.40
C ASN A 357 -13.18 -14.89 9.70
N ASN A 358 -11.95 -15.41 9.79
CA ASN A 358 -11.41 -15.97 11.04
C ASN A 358 -11.18 -14.91 12.13
N SER A 359 -11.14 -13.64 11.74
CA SER A 359 -10.93 -12.47 12.61
C SER A 359 -12.22 -11.71 12.91
N ARG A 360 -13.40 -12.18 12.47
CA ARG A 360 -14.68 -11.56 12.85
C ARG A 360 -14.91 -11.66 14.35
N ARG A 361 -15.37 -10.55 14.96
CA ARG A 361 -15.96 -10.53 16.31
C ARG A 361 -17.25 -11.35 16.25
N SER A 362 -17.26 -12.51 16.91
CA SER A 362 -18.51 -13.22 17.12
C SER A 362 -19.34 -12.44 18.13
N PHE A 363 -20.49 -11.93 17.71
CA PHE A 363 -21.53 -11.46 18.63
C PHE A 363 -22.22 -12.69 19.22
N PHE A 364 -21.57 -13.39 20.16
CA PHE A 364 -22.22 -14.38 21.02
C PHE A 364 -22.27 -13.87 22.45
#